data_AF-A0A357AUM6-F1
#
_entry.id   AF-A0A357AUM6-F1
#
_cell.length_a   1.000
_cell.length_b   1.000
_cell.length_c   1.000
_cell.angle_alpha   90.00
_cell.angle_beta   90.00
_cell.angle_gamma   90.00
#
_symmetry.space_group_name_H-M   'P 1'
#
loop_
_entity.id
_entity.type
_entity.pdbx_description
1 polymer ?
#
loop_
_entity_poly.entity_id
_entity_poly.type
_entity_poly.pdbx_seq_one_letter_code
_entity_poly.pdbx_strand_id
1 'polypeptide(L)'
;MKRQLLTLASALVLAVLFCSAAWAGMVAQGKCIEYDQVAKTIKIEEYDTHFTPENKYGTPTGTITVFDVSEAKIGIIPEAGDILRIAYSGDTKKYMAVKVMNVSKQDLFKK
;
A
#
# COMPACT_ATOMS: atom_id res chain seq x y z
N MET A 1 33.51 15.06 -33.52
CA MET A 1 33.87 14.08 -32.47
C MET A 1 33.78 14.66 -31.04
N LYS A 2 34.64 15.60 -30.60
CA LYS A 2 34.60 16.12 -29.20
C LYS A 2 33.25 16.70 -28.75
N ARG A 3 32.58 17.50 -29.60
CA ARG A 3 31.24 18.05 -29.31
C ARG A 3 30.17 16.97 -29.20
N GLN A 4 30.20 15.97 -30.10
CA GLN A 4 29.25 14.84 -30.08
C GLN A 4 29.44 13.96 -28.85
N LEU A 5 30.70 13.74 -28.44
CA LEU A 5 31.01 13.01 -27.20
C LEU A 5 30.48 13.75 -25.97
N LEU A 6 30.61 15.08 -25.95
CA LEU A 6 30.08 15.92 -24.89
C LEU A 6 28.55 15.88 -24.84
N THR A 7 27.87 15.94 -26.00
CA THR A 7 26.41 15.83 -26.08
C THR A 7 25.92 14.47 -25.59
N LEU A 8 26.61 13.39 -25.97
CA LEU A 8 26.27 12.04 -25.52
C LEU A 8 26.45 11.88 -24.00
N ALA A 9 27.54 12.41 -23.45
CA ALA A 9 27.81 12.37 -22.02
C ALA A 9 26.75 13.14 -21.22
N SER A 10 26.36 14.32 -21.69
CA SER A 10 25.29 15.10 -21.05
C SER A 10 23.92 14.41 -21.12
N ALA A 11 23.60 13.77 -22.25
CA ALA A 11 22.35 13.01 -22.41
C ALA A 11 22.31 11.79 -21.48
N LEU A 12 23.44 11.11 -21.29
CA LEU A 12 23.54 9.97 -20.37
C LEU A 12 23.38 10.40 -18.91
N VAL A 13 24.01 11.51 -18.49
CA VAL A 13 23.84 12.05 -17.14
C VAL A 13 22.39 12.46 -16.89
N LEU A 14 21.74 13.10 -17.87
CA LEU A 14 20.34 13.46 -17.76
C LEU A 14 19.44 12.22 -17.63
N ALA A 15 19.69 11.17 -18.43
CA ALA A 15 18.93 9.92 -18.37
C ALA A 15 19.06 9.22 -17.00
N VAL A 16 20.26 9.22 -16.41
CA VAL A 16 20.49 8.65 -15.07
C VAL A 16 19.76 9.46 -13.98
N LEU A 17 19.71 10.79 -14.10
CA LEU A 17 19.00 11.65 -13.15
C LEU A 17 17.47 11.51 -13.24
N PHE A 18 16.93 11.07 -14.38
CA PHE A 18 15.50 10.79 -14.56
C PHE A 18 15.06 9.41 -14.08
N CYS A 19 15.98 8.53 -13.69
CA CYS A 19 15.65 7.32 -12.94
C CYS A 19 15.30 7.69 -11.49
N SER A 20 14.15 8.34 -11.29
CA SER A 20 13.60 8.63 -9.98
C SER A 20 13.43 7.34 -9.17
N ALA A 21 13.77 7.39 -7.88
CA ALA A 21 13.54 6.32 -6.93
C ALA A 21 12.05 5.94 -6.92
N ALA A 22 11.72 4.76 -7.44
CA ALA A 22 10.40 4.19 -7.26
C ALA A 22 10.22 3.91 -5.75
N TRP A 23 9.33 4.67 -5.11
CA TRP A 23 8.93 4.38 -3.75
C TRP A 23 8.23 3.02 -3.76
N ALA A 24 8.93 1.98 -3.28
CA ALA A 24 8.37 0.66 -3.08
C ALA A 24 7.44 0.70 -1.86
N GLY A 25 6.27 1.31 -2.03
CA GLY A 25 5.21 1.26 -1.04
C GLY A 25 4.80 -0.20 -0.84
N MET A 26 4.92 -0.67 0.40
CA MET A 26 4.49 -2.02 0.75
C MET A 26 2.96 -2.04 0.81
N VAL A 27 2.37 -3.19 0.52
CA VAL A 27 0.91 -3.35 0.55
C VAL A 27 0.56 -4.51 1.45
N ALA A 28 -0.25 -4.23 2.46
CA ALA A 28 -0.90 -5.26 3.26
C ALA A 28 -2.37 -5.32 2.86
N GLN A 29 -2.92 -6.53 2.82
CA GLN A 29 -4.35 -6.76 2.63
C GLN A 29 -4.85 -7.62 3.78
N GLY A 30 -6.05 -7.35 4.28
CA GLY A 30 -6.54 -8.07 5.44
C GLY A 30 -7.90 -7.64 5.92
N LYS A 31 -8.42 -8.35 6.92
CA LYS A 31 -9.69 -8.03 7.55
C LYS A 31 -9.50 -6.97 8.64
N CYS A 32 -10.30 -5.92 8.60
CA CYS A 32 -10.36 -4.91 9.63
C CYS A 32 -10.87 -5.52 10.93
N ILE A 33 -10.06 -5.48 11.98
CA ILE A 33 -10.46 -5.85 13.34
C ILE A 33 -11.06 -4.61 14.01
N GLU A 34 -10.36 -3.48 13.90
CA GLU A 34 -10.66 -2.28 14.64
C GLU A 34 -10.13 -1.05 13.90
N TYR A 35 -10.92 0.02 13.91
CA TYR A 35 -10.49 1.34 13.48
C TYR A 35 -10.70 2.34 14.61
N ASP A 36 -9.60 2.76 15.24
CA ASP A 36 -9.61 3.80 16.26
C ASP A 36 -9.37 5.17 15.60
N GLN A 37 -10.42 5.98 15.54
CA GLN A 37 -10.39 7.32 14.96
C GLN A 37 -9.70 8.34 15.87
N VAL A 38 -9.64 8.09 17.19
CA VAL A 38 -9.01 8.98 18.16
C VAL A 38 -7.50 8.76 18.12
N ALA A 39 -7.05 7.51 18.21
CA ALA A 39 -5.64 7.14 18.09
C ALA A 39 -5.12 7.20 16.64
N LYS A 40 -6.03 7.31 15.66
CA LYS A 40 -5.73 7.26 14.22
C LYS A 40 -4.95 6.01 13.83
N THR A 41 -5.43 4.86 14.28
CA THR A 41 -4.82 3.56 13.98
C THR A 41 -5.84 2.58 13.44
N ILE A 42 -5.44 1.78 12.46
CA ILE A 42 -6.23 0.65 11.94
C ILE A 42 -5.50 -0.64 12.26
N LYS A 43 -6.23 -1.59 12.83
CA LYS A 43 -5.75 -2.94 13.11
C LYS A 43 -6.37 -3.90 12.11
N ILE A 44 -5.53 -4.63 11.38
CA ILE A 44 -5.99 -5.66 10.45
C ILE A 44 -5.39 -7.02 10.78
N GLU A 45 -6.14 -8.08 10.48
CA GLU A 45 -5.62 -9.43 10.32
C GLU A 45 -5.17 -9.61 8.88
N GLU A 46 -3.87 -9.83 8.66
CA GLU A 46 -3.30 -9.94 7.33
C GLU A 46 -3.74 -11.22 6.63
N TYR A 47 -4.06 -11.08 5.35
CA TYR A 47 -4.40 -12.18 4.46
C TYR A 47 -3.22 -12.45 3.54
N ASP A 48 -3.06 -13.70 3.14
CA ASP A 48 -2.05 -14.09 2.16
C ASP A 48 -2.42 -13.65 0.73
N THR A 49 -1.49 -13.85 -0.20
CA THR A 49 -1.69 -13.55 -1.61
C THR A 49 -2.26 -14.74 -2.40
N HIS A 50 -2.75 -15.79 -1.73
CA HIS A 50 -3.31 -16.97 -2.40
C HIS A 50 -4.79 -16.76 -2.67
N PHE A 51 -5.08 -16.20 -3.85
CA PHE A 51 -6.46 -15.95 -4.28
C PHE A 51 -7.07 -17.22 -4.88
N THR A 52 -8.16 -17.71 -4.28
CA THR A 52 -8.99 -18.80 -4.84
C THR A 52 -10.39 -18.28 -5.17
N PRO A 53 -11.18 -18.99 -6.01
CA PRO A 53 -12.56 -18.60 -6.31
C PRO A 53 -13.43 -18.45 -5.05
N GLU A 54 -13.18 -19.26 -4.03
CA GLU A 54 -13.86 -19.22 -2.73
C GLU A 54 -13.32 -18.08 -1.85
N ASN A 55 -12.01 -17.83 -1.91
CA ASN A 55 -11.30 -16.81 -1.13
C ASN A 55 -10.74 -15.71 -2.03
N LYS A 56 -11.65 -14.86 -2.55
CA LYS A 56 -11.33 -13.78 -3.50
C LYS A 56 -10.31 -12.76 -2.99
N TYR A 57 -10.12 -12.69 -1.67
CA TYR A 57 -9.26 -11.71 -1.01
C TYR A 57 -8.03 -12.34 -0.34
N GLY A 58 -7.79 -13.64 -0.53
CA GLY A 58 -6.76 -14.38 0.20
C GLY A 58 -7.29 -15.04 1.45
N THR A 59 -6.43 -15.80 2.13
CA THR A 59 -6.76 -16.52 3.36
C THR A 59 -6.17 -15.82 4.58
N PRO A 60 -6.85 -15.84 5.74
CA PRO A 60 -6.33 -15.23 6.97
C PRO A 60 -5.05 -15.93 7.43
N THR A 61 -4.00 -15.15 7.69
CA THR A 61 -2.72 -15.67 8.19
C THR A 61 -2.65 -15.73 9.72
N GLY A 62 -3.61 -15.10 10.41
CA GLY A 62 -3.59 -14.90 11.87
C GLY A 62 -2.63 -13.81 12.35
N THR A 63 -1.89 -13.16 11.45
CA THR A 63 -0.97 -12.06 11.80
C THR A 63 -1.75 -10.77 11.98
N ILE A 64 -1.64 -10.15 13.15
CA ILE A 64 -2.28 -8.87 13.45
C ILE A 64 -1.28 -7.75 13.29
N THR A 65 -1.57 -6.82 12.39
CA THR A 65 -0.73 -5.65 12.12
C THR A 65 -1.50 -4.36 12.40
N VAL A 66 -0.84 -3.43 13.08
CA VAL A 66 -1.39 -2.10 13.40
C VAL A 66 -0.71 -1.07 12.52
N PHE A 67 -1.54 -0.34 11.77
CA PHE A 67 -1.14 0.73 10.89
C PHE A 67 -1.53 2.08 11.49
N ASP A 68 -0.60 3.01 11.48
CA ASP A 68 -0.86 4.41 11.80
C ASP A 68 -1.38 5.10 10.53
N VAL A 69 -2.59 5.66 10.63
CA VAL A 69 -3.33 6.25 9.51
C VAL A 69 -3.44 7.78 9.65
N SER A 70 -2.62 8.39 10.50
CA SER A 70 -2.67 9.83 10.79
C SER A 70 -2.52 10.72 9.55
N GLU A 71 -1.70 10.31 8.58
CA GLU A 71 -1.48 11.00 7.30
C GLU A 71 -2.08 10.25 6.10
N ALA A 72 -2.77 9.13 6.33
CA ALA A 72 -3.24 8.25 5.28
C ALA A 72 -4.45 8.84 4.55
N LYS A 73 -4.50 8.63 3.22
CA LYS A 73 -5.71 8.86 2.43
C LYS A 73 -6.65 7.67 2.61
N ILE A 74 -7.72 7.86 3.39
CA ILE A 74 -8.74 6.84 3.62
C ILE A 74 -9.86 7.00 2.58
N GLY A 75 -10.20 5.91 1.89
CA GLY A 75 -11.35 5.84 0.98
C GLY A 75 -12.69 5.78 1.72
N ILE A 76 -13.47 4.72 1.50
CA ILE A 76 -14.66 4.45 2.31
C ILE A 76 -14.23 4.12 3.75
N ILE A 77 -14.90 4.74 4.73
CA ILE A 77 -14.63 4.52 6.15
C ILE A 77 -14.70 3.01 6.45
N PRO A 78 -13.64 2.43 7.01
CA PRO A 78 -13.58 1.01 7.33
C PRO A 78 -14.38 0.69 8.59
N GLU A 79 -15.10 -0.43 8.56
CA GLU A 79 -15.80 -1.02 9.70
C GLU A 79 -15.18 -2.37 10.06
N ALA A 80 -15.40 -2.84 11.29
CA ALA A 80 -14.96 -4.16 11.71
C ALA A 80 -15.58 -5.24 10.80
N GLY A 81 -14.72 -6.11 10.25
CA GLY A 81 -15.12 -7.15 9.30
C GLY A 81 -14.93 -6.79 7.83
N ASP A 82 -14.70 -5.53 7.48
CA ASP A 82 -14.37 -5.13 6.11
C ASP A 82 -13.00 -5.65 5.68
N ILE A 83 -12.82 -5.87 4.38
CA ILE A 83 -11.52 -6.22 3.82
C ILE A 83 -10.86 -4.94 3.33
N LEU A 84 -9.67 -4.66 3.85
CA LEU A 84 -8.90 -3.47 3.54
C LEU A 84 -7.63 -3.83 2.78
N ARG A 85 -7.23 -2.94 1.89
CA ARG A 85 -5.91 -2.91 1.25
C ARG A 85 -5.21 -1.62 1.65
N ILE A 86 -4.15 -1.76 2.40
CA ILE A 86 -3.39 -0.66 3.00
C ILE A 86 -2.04 -0.58 2.32
N ALA A 87 -1.79 0.51 1.60
CA ALA A 87 -0.45 0.86 1.15
C ALA A 87 0.26 1.60 2.28
N TYR A 88 1.45 1.17 2.65
CA TYR A 88 2.20 1.72 3.77
C TYR A 88 3.69 1.91 3.44
N SER A 89 4.31 2.84 4.14
CA SER A 89 5.76 2.99 4.21
C SER A 89 6.24 2.27 5.47
N GLY A 90 7.15 1.32 5.28
CA GLY A 90 7.82 0.64 6.39
C GLY A 90 9.06 1.42 6.82
N ASP A 91 8.88 2.49 7.60
CA ASP A 91 10.00 3.04 8.36
C ASP A 91 10.25 2.16 9.60
N THR A 92 11.50 2.12 10.08
CA THR A 92 12.06 1.07 10.97
C THR A 92 11.33 0.84 12.31
N LYS A 93 10.29 1.61 12.63
CA LYS A 93 9.56 1.54 13.91
C LYS A 93 8.03 1.58 13.80
N LYS A 94 7.44 1.97 12.66
CA LYS A 94 5.99 2.11 12.53
C LYS A 94 5.54 1.83 11.10
N TYR A 95 4.44 1.08 10.98
CA TYR A 95 3.75 0.91 9.71
C TYR A 95 2.90 2.16 9.42
N MET A 96 3.46 3.10 8.68
CA MET A 96 2.80 4.35 8.30
C MET A 96 1.95 4.13 7.06
N ALA A 97 0.63 4.13 7.19
CA ALA A 97 -0.25 4.01 6.06
C ALA A 97 -0.22 5.29 5.20
N VAL A 98 -0.08 5.11 3.90
CA VAL A 98 -0.17 6.17 2.90
C VAL A 98 -1.57 6.23 2.32
N LYS A 99 -2.18 5.05 2.09
CA LYS A 99 -3.52 4.94 1.52
C LYS A 99 -4.24 3.70 2.04
N VAL A 100 -5.49 3.89 2.45
CA VAL A 100 -6.38 2.83 2.92
C VAL A 100 -7.55 2.70 1.95
N MET A 101 -7.70 1.52 1.35
CA MET A 101 -8.78 1.21 0.41
C MET A 101 -9.65 0.10 0.99
N ASN A 102 -10.98 0.29 0.96
CA ASN A 102 -11.93 -0.71 1.43
C ASN A 102 -12.35 -1.58 0.24
N VAL A 103 -11.68 -2.72 0.06
CA VAL A 103 -11.88 -3.55 -1.14
C VAL A 103 -13.18 -4.33 -1.10
N SER A 104 -13.74 -4.65 0.07
CA SER A 104 -15.05 -5.33 0.16
C SER A 104 -16.22 -4.45 -0.30
N LYS A 105 -16.14 -3.14 0.00
CA LYS A 105 -17.17 -2.15 -0.37
C LYS A 105 -16.92 -1.48 -1.73
N GLN A 106 -15.67 -1.47 -2.22
CA GLN A 106 -15.28 -0.84 -3.50
C GLN A 106 -14.93 -1.86 -4.60
N ASP A 107 -15.39 -3.09 -4.47
CA ASP A 107 -15.10 -4.15 -5.45
C ASP A 107 -15.69 -3.82 -6.82
N LEU A 108 -14.81 -3.56 -7.79
CA LEU A 108 -15.16 -3.22 -9.17
C LEU A 108 -15.71 -4.42 -9.95
N PHE A 109 -15.47 -5.66 -9.50
CA PHE A 109 -15.97 -6.87 -10.15
C PHE A 109 -17.43 -7.21 -9.82
N LYS A 110 -18.09 -6.42 -8.97
CA LYS A 110 -19.53 -6.56 -8.68
C LYS A 110 -20.44 -5.87 -9.70
N LYS A 111 -19.88 -5.22 -10.72
CA LYS A 111 -20.61 -4.43 -11.71
C LYS A 111 -20.76 -5.14 -13.05
#